data_AF-A0A7C3P6J7-F1
#
_entry.id   AF-A0A7C3P6J7-F1
#
_cell.length_a   1.000
_cell.length_b   1.000
_cell.length_c   1.000
_cell.angle_alpha   90.00
_cell.angle_beta   90.00
_cell.angle_gamma   90.00
#
_symmetry.space_group_name_H-M   'P 1'
#
loop_
_entity.id
_entity.type
_entity.pdbx_description
1 polymer ?
#
loop_
_entity_poly.entity_id
_entity_poly.type
_entity_poly.pdbx_seq_one_letter_code
_entity_poly.pdbx_strand_id
1 'polypeptide(L)'
;MADPSPNPSNTPKDPQDKDLAADVIRQKIAGLYHEEPNAKEEVKIAESSPHRSKHQKFMHELTTSGKSLADIQTAWHNYYQALPDDEKHAVWQEFYASHNAHAAPATVDRAEIQKAQTPTLHHHALKPKPSYGKKRLETDNTTIGDIKDRIVKKASSSKKLSRKQHLQSIMFGFGMGAIVLLVMLFGFFNERFVAPFITPSKAVSNTPIIIDPNSAAVGNEQEIIIPKINVEIPVVYDEPSIKEAAVQKALERGVVHYANTPNPGEKGNAVIVGHSSNNILNQGKYKFAFVLLKRLEPGDTVILTKNGKRYVYKVYEKKIVKPTEVSVLGPTAKPATLTLITCDPPGTSINRLVVVAEQISPDPAKNKASTASTTEAAELVPGNAPTLWSRITGWLTGSSDE
;
A
#
# COMPACT_ATOMS: atom_id res chain seq x y z
N MET A 1 60.58 27.31 33.73
CA MET A 1 59.58 26.53 34.50
C MET A 1 58.22 27.15 34.25
N ALA A 2 57.46 26.57 33.33
CA ALA A 2 56.00 26.64 33.14
C ALA A 2 55.71 26.32 31.66
N ASP A 3 55.52 25.03 31.35
CA ASP A 3 54.86 24.57 30.13
C ASP A 3 53.34 24.53 30.35
N PRO A 4 52.49 24.90 29.37
CA PRO A 4 51.06 24.69 29.45
C PRO A 4 50.67 23.29 28.95
N SER A 5 49.83 22.60 29.74
CA SER A 5 49.29 21.26 29.50
C SER A 5 48.55 21.08 28.17
N PRO A 6 48.62 19.90 27.53
CA PRO A 6 47.70 19.48 26.50
C PRO A 6 46.48 18.70 27.06
N ASN A 7 45.40 18.82 26.29
CA ASN A 7 44.06 18.21 26.38
C ASN A 7 44.06 16.66 26.52
N PRO A 8 43.21 16.04 27.36
CA PRO A 8 43.01 14.59 27.32
C PRO A 8 41.97 14.20 26.26
N SER A 9 42.49 13.52 25.25
CA SER A 9 41.81 12.73 24.23
C SER A 9 40.79 11.73 24.77
N ASN A 10 39.68 11.62 24.03
CA ASN A 10 38.84 10.43 23.90
C ASN A 10 39.68 9.14 23.95
N THR A 11 39.33 8.23 24.87
CA THR A 11 39.65 6.80 24.78
C THR A 11 38.35 5.99 24.74
N PRO A 12 38.29 4.94 23.90
CA PRO A 12 37.07 4.23 23.59
C PRO A 12 36.65 3.27 24.72
N LYS A 13 35.35 3.23 25.01
CA LYS A 13 34.72 2.30 25.96
C LYS A 13 34.91 0.84 25.54
N ASP A 14 35.18 0.06 26.59
CA ASP A 14 35.45 -1.36 26.71
C ASP A 14 34.71 -2.30 25.72
N PRO A 15 35.39 -3.26 25.06
CA PRO A 15 34.75 -4.30 24.25
C PRO A 15 33.77 -5.21 25.00
N GLN A 16 33.82 -5.29 26.33
CA GLN A 16 32.89 -6.14 27.10
C GLN A 16 31.42 -5.67 27.07
N ASP A 17 31.15 -4.38 26.87
CA ASP A 17 29.78 -3.83 26.84
C ASP A 17 29.00 -4.23 25.58
N LYS A 18 29.70 -4.52 24.47
CA LYS A 18 29.05 -4.95 23.21
C LYS A 18 28.56 -6.39 23.27
N ASP A 19 29.29 -7.25 23.97
CA ASP A 19 28.92 -8.65 24.13
C ASP A 19 27.71 -8.80 25.05
N LEU A 20 27.62 -8.00 26.12
CA LEU A 20 26.45 -7.99 27.01
C LEU A 20 25.16 -7.55 26.28
N ALA A 21 25.24 -6.51 25.45
CA ALA A 21 24.09 -6.05 24.68
C ALA A 21 23.67 -7.09 23.61
N ALA A 22 24.63 -7.74 22.97
CA ALA A 22 24.38 -8.81 22.01
C ALA A 22 23.75 -10.03 22.68
N ASP A 23 24.18 -10.40 23.88
CA ASP A 23 23.65 -11.55 24.62
C ASP A 23 22.23 -11.33 25.12
N VAL A 24 21.89 -10.10 25.56
CA VAL A 24 20.51 -9.74 25.92
C VAL A 24 19.59 -9.80 24.69
N ILE A 25 20.06 -9.35 23.52
CA ILE A 25 19.29 -9.46 22.27
C ILE A 25 19.12 -10.92 21.88
N ARG A 26 20.16 -11.76 21.97
CA ARG A 26 20.08 -13.21 21.71
C ARG A 26 19.11 -13.91 22.65
N GLN A 27 19.11 -13.57 23.95
CA GLN A 27 18.15 -14.11 24.91
C GLN A 27 16.72 -13.67 24.59
N LYS A 28 16.50 -12.40 24.23
CA LYS A 28 15.17 -11.92 23.83
C LYS A 28 14.67 -12.60 22.56
N ILE A 29 15.55 -12.79 21.57
CA ILE A 29 15.23 -13.53 20.35
C ILE A 29 14.92 -15.00 20.69
N ALA A 30 15.75 -15.67 21.49
CA ALA A 30 15.53 -17.06 21.90
C ALA A 30 14.26 -17.27 22.74
N GLY A 31 13.84 -16.25 23.51
CA GLY A 31 12.56 -16.25 24.23
C GLY A 31 11.35 -16.04 23.30
N LEU A 32 11.51 -15.27 22.22
CA LEU A 32 10.47 -15.09 21.20
C LEU A 32 10.24 -16.34 20.36
N TYR A 33 11.27 -17.18 20.18
CA TYR A 33 11.22 -18.43 19.41
C TYR A 33 11.00 -19.69 20.29
N HIS A 34 10.75 -19.55 21.59
CA HIS A 34 10.55 -20.69 22.49
C HIS A 34 9.17 -21.36 22.33
N GLU A 35 8.20 -20.66 21.74
CA GLU A 35 6.84 -21.15 21.51
C GLU A 35 6.62 -21.67 20.08
N GLU A 36 7.60 -21.55 19.18
CA GLU A 36 7.52 -22.18 17.87
C GLU A 36 7.99 -23.63 17.96
N PRO A 37 7.22 -24.62 17.47
CA PRO A 37 7.68 -25.99 17.42
C PRO A 37 9.00 -26.05 16.64
N ASN A 38 9.99 -26.73 17.22
CA ASN A 38 11.31 -26.85 16.59
C ASN A 38 11.12 -27.44 15.19
N ALA A 39 11.83 -26.95 14.17
CA ALA A 39 11.74 -27.48 12.80
C ALA A 39 11.86 -29.02 12.73
N LYS A 40 12.51 -29.65 13.72
CA LYS A 40 12.57 -31.12 13.87
C LYS A 40 11.27 -31.78 14.38
N GLU A 41 10.47 -31.09 15.18
CA GLU A 41 9.14 -31.53 15.61
C GLU A 41 8.10 -31.34 14.51
N GLU A 42 8.17 -30.25 13.73
CA GLU A 42 7.34 -30.06 12.54
C GLU A 42 7.59 -31.15 11.49
N VAL A 43 8.86 -31.54 11.29
CA VAL A 43 9.23 -32.65 10.40
C VAL A 43 8.66 -33.99 10.90
N LYS A 44 8.69 -34.27 12.21
CA LYS A 44 8.07 -35.48 12.79
C LYS A 44 6.55 -35.50 12.64
N ILE A 45 5.89 -34.35 12.77
CA ILE A 45 4.44 -34.23 12.57
C ILE A 45 4.11 -34.42 11.08
N ALA A 46 4.93 -33.88 10.17
CA ALA A 46 4.81 -34.05 8.72
C ALA A 46 5.12 -35.48 8.22
N GLU A 47 5.87 -36.27 8.99
CA GLU A 47 6.14 -37.69 8.71
C GLU A 47 4.97 -38.62 9.09
N SER A 48 4.07 -38.20 9.99
CA SER A 48 2.97 -39.04 10.50
C SER A 48 1.67 -39.05 9.67
N SER A 49 1.62 -38.39 8.51
CA SER A 49 0.41 -38.36 7.67
C SER A 49 0.34 -39.57 6.72
N PRO A 50 -0.66 -40.47 6.84
CA PRO A 50 -0.60 -41.80 6.22
C PRO A 50 -0.62 -41.83 4.69
N HIS A 51 -1.10 -40.77 4.01
CA HIS A 51 -1.12 -40.72 2.55
C HIS A 51 -0.92 -39.29 2.02
N ARG A 52 0.25 -39.03 1.42
CA ARG A 52 0.53 -37.78 0.69
C ARG A 52 -0.09 -37.84 -0.72
N SER A 53 -0.71 -36.74 -1.14
CA SER A 53 -1.18 -36.59 -2.53
C SER A 53 -0.02 -36.61 -3.54
N LYS A 54 -0.34 -36.71 -4.84
CA LYS A 54 0.65 -36.61 -5.92
C LYS A 54 1.47 -35.31 -5.84
N HIS A 55 0.82 -34.17 -5.56
CA HIS A 55 1.47 -32.87 -5.51
C HIS A 55 2.25 -32.66 -4.19
N GLN A 56 1.75 -33.17 -3.07
CA GLN A 56 2.46 -33.16 -1.80
C GLN A 56 3.72 -34.04 -1.83
N LYS A 57 3.68 -35.18 -2.53
CA LYS A 57 4.88 -36.01 -2.77
C LYS A 57 5.90 -35.27 -3.61
N PHE A 58 5.47 -34.65 -4.71
CA PHE A 58 6.35 -33.84 -5.55
C PHE A 58 7.00 -32.70 -4.77
N MET A 59 6.22 -31.98 -3.97
CA MET A 59 6.75 -30.91 -3.11
C MET A 59 7.72 -31.43 -2.05
N HIS A 60 7.41 -32.54 -1.40
CA HIS A 60 8.29 -33.16 -0.42
C HIS A 60 9.61 -33.64 -1.03
N GLU A 61 9.57 -34.31 -2.18
CA GLU A 61 10.77 -34.71 -2.92
C GLU A 61 11.59 -33.50 -3.35
N LEU A 62 10.91 -32.41 -3.77
CA LEU A 62 11.57 -31.20 -4.20
C LEU A 62 12.26 -30.48 -3.04
N THR A 63 11.61 -30.36 -1.88
CA THR A 63 12.20 -29.72 -0.68
C THR A 63 13.26 -30.58 0.00
N THR A 64 13.20 -31.91 -0.15
CA THR A 64 14.22 -32.84 0.38
C THR A 64 15.35 -33.16 -0.60
N SER A 65 15.29 -32.65 -1.84
CA SER A 65 16.29 -32.91 -2.89
C SER A 65 17.66 -32.23 -2.67
N GLY A 66 17.77 -31.33 -1.69
CA GLY A 66 19.00 -30.55 -1.43
C GLY A 66 19.28 -29.45 -2.46
N LYS A 67 18.34 -29.17 -3.36
CA LYS A 67 18.43 -28.08 -4.35
C LYS A 67 18.37 -26.69 -3.69
N SER A 68 18.90 -25.68 -4.39
CA SER A 68 18.80 -24.30 -3.91
C SER A 68 17.34 -23.83 -3.89
N LEU A 69 17.03 -22.83 -3.06
CA LEU A 69 15.67 -22.30 -2.95
C LEU A 69 15.15 -21.75 -4.29
N ALA A 70 16.03 -21.17 -5.11
CA ALA A 70 15.70 -20.71 -6.45
C ALA A 70 15.32 -21.89 -7.36
N ASP A 71 16.09 -22.98 -7.35
CA ASP A 71 15.81 -24.17 -8.16
C ASP A 71 14.52 -24.88 -7.72
N ILE A 72 14.23 -24.89 -6.42
CA ILE A 72 12.96 -25.40 -5.86
C ILE A 72 11.79 -24.56 -6.38
N GLN A 73 11.90 -23.24 -6.36
CA GLN A 73 10.86 -22.34 -6.86
C GLN A 73 10.64 -22.53 -8.37
N THR A 74 11.71 -22.61 -9.15
CA THR A 74 11.64 -22.83 -10.60
C THR A 74 11.03 -24.19 -10.94
N ALA A 75 11.44 -25.26 -10.26
CA ALA A 75 10.93 -26.61 -10.51
C ALA A 75 9.46 -26.75 -10.11
N TRP A 76 9.04 -26.15 -8.99
CA TRP A 76 7.63 -26.11 -8.60
C TRP A 76 6.78 -25.33 -9.60
N HIS A 77 7.28 -24.18 -10.05
CA HIS A 77 6.59 -23.34 -11.03
C HIS A 77 6.35 -24.08 -12.36
N ASN A 78 7.40 -24.72 -12.88
CA ASN A 78 7.32 -25.50 -14.11
C ASN A 78 6.37 -26.69 -13.97
N TYR A 79 6.41 -27.38 -12.83
CA TYR A 79 5.47 -28.46 -12.52
C TYR A 79 4.03 -27.96 -12.50
N TYR A 80 3.73 -26.88 -11.79
CA TYR A 80 2.38 -26.31 -11.67
C TYR A 80 1.84 -25.78 -13.01
N GLN A 81 2.69 -25.15 -13.83
CA GLN A 81 2.29 -24.70 -15.17
C GLN A 81 1.91 -25.85 -16.11
N ALA A 82 2.59 -27.00 -15.99
CA ALA A 82 2.35 -28.17 -16.81
C ALA A 82 1.10 -28.97 -16.42
N LEU A 83 0.47 -28.64 -15.28
CA LEU A 83 -0.76 -29.31 -14.84
C LEU A 83 -1.97 -28.89 -15.68
N PRO A 84 -2.90 -29.82 -15.98
CA PRO A 84 -4.22 -29.46 -16.49
C PRO A 84 -5.02 -28.69 -15.42
N ASP A 85 -6.03 -27.93 -15.85
CA ASP A 85 -6.69 -26.97 -14.97
C ASP A 85 -7.43 -27.63 -13.80
N ASP A 86 -7.94 -28.85 -13.96
CA ASP A 86 -8.54 -29.66 -12.88
C ASP A 86 -7.51 -30.05 -11.80
N GLU A 87 -6.28 -30.43 -12.17
CA GLU A 87 -5.20 -30.71 -11.22
C GLU A 87 -4.71 -29.44 -10.51
N LYS A 88 -4.72 -28.27 -11.17
CA LYS A 88 -4.40 -26.99 -10.49
C LYS A 88 -5.36 -26.68 -9.36
N HIS A 89 -6.67 -26.96 -9.54
CA HIS A 89 -7.65 -26.79 -8.47
C HIS A 89 -7.38 -27.71 -7.29
N ALA A 90 -6.92 -28.94 -7.54
CA ALA A 90 -6.53 -29.88 -6.47
C ALA A 90 -5.33 -29.36 -5.66
N VAL A 91 -4.31 -28.77 -6.31
CA VAL A 91 -3.17 -28.13 -5.62
C VAL A 91 -3.62 -27.04 -4.66
N TRP A 92 -4.56 -26.18 -5.08
CA TRP A 92 -5.10 -25.14 -4.20
C TRP A 92 -5.92 -25.71 -3.04
N GLN A 93 -6.75 -26.73 -3.29
CA GLN A 93 -7.51 -27.39 -2.24
C GLN A 93 -6.60 -28.00 -1.17
N GLU A 94 -5.50 -28.65 -1.58
CA GLU A 94 -4.50 -29.20 -0.67
C GLU A 94 -3.76 -28.11 0.12
N PHE A 95 -3.42 -26.99 -0.53
CA PHE A 95 -2.81 -25.85 0.14
C PHE A 95 -3.72 -25.29 1.23
N TYR A 96 -4.99 -25.01 0.92
CA TYR A 96 -5.94 -24.50 1.91
C TYR A 96 -6.29 -25.54 2.99
N ALA A 97 -6.36 -26.83 2.65
CA ALA A 97 -6.58 -27.89 3.63
C ALA A 97 -5.42 -27.98 4.64
N SER A 98 -4.17 -27.87 4.16
CA SER A 98 -3.00 -27.84 5.05
C SER A 98 -2.97 -26.59 5.92
N HIS A 99 -3.27 -25.41 5.36
CA HIS A 99 -3.26 -24.15 6.10
C HIS A 99 -4.40 -24.07 7.13
N ASN A 100 -5.58 -24.58 6.80
CA ASN A 100 -6.71 -24.67 7.74
C ASN A 100 -6.49 -25.72 8.83
N ALA A 101 -5.71 -26.77 8.59
CA ALA A 101 -5.32 -27.75 9.61
C ALA A 101 -4.37 -27.16 10.65
N HIS A 102 -3.49 -26.24 10.26
CA HIS A 102 -2.62 -25.47 11.17
C HIS A 102 -3.35 -24.29 11.84
N ALA A 103 -4.50 -23.88 11.30
CA ALA A 103 -5.39 -22.86 11.88
C ALA A 103 -6.51 -23.45 12.75
N ALA A 104 -6.37 -24.70 13.23
CA ALA A 104 -7.24 -25.21 14.28
C ALA A 104 -7.00 -24.35 15.54
N PRO A 105 -8.01 -23.63 16.06
CA PRO A 105 -7.84 -22.82 17.25
C PRO A 105 -7.55 -23.75 18.42
N ALA A 106 -6.57 -23.36 19.24
CA ALA A 106 -6.49 -23.77 20.64
C ALA A 106 -7.92 -23.77 21.21
N THR A 107 -8.31 -24.87 21.84
CA THR A 107 -9.63 -25.04 22.45
C THR A 107 -9.87 -23.91 23.45
N VAL A 108 -10.50 -22.83 22.99
CA VAL A 108 -11.13 -21.85 23.86
C VAL A 108 -12.44 -22.48 24.28
N ASP A 109 -12.52 -22.76 25.58
CA ASP A 109 -13.68 -23.31 26.23
C ASP A 109 -14.93 -22.50 25.86
N ARG A 110 -15.91 -23.16 25.24
CA ARG A 110 -17.09 -22.53 24.61
C ARG A 110 -18.10 -21.99 25.65
N ALA A 111 -17.73 -21.98 26.92
CA ALA A 111 -18.56 -21.55 28.04
C ALA A 111 -18.43 -20.06 28.42
N GLU A 112 -17.40 -19.33 27.97
CA GLU A 112 -17.17 -17.93 28.42
C GLU A 112 -17.63 -16.82 27.45
N ILE A 113 -17.95 -17.13 26.19
CA ILE A 113 -18.30 -16.09 25.19
C ILE A 113 -19.81 -15.71 25.21
N GLN A 114 -20.67 -16.38 25.99
CA GLN A 114 -22.09 -16.00 26.13
C GLN A 114 -22.37 -14.86 27.12
N LYS A 115 -21.37 -14.25 27.75
CA LYS A 115 -21.59 -13.26 28.83
C LYS A 115 -21.36 -11.79 28.50
N ALA A 116 -21.02 -11.42 27.27
CA ALA A 116 -20.73 -10.02 26.94
C ALA A 116 -21.27 -9.62 25.55
N GLN A 117 -22.60 -9.55 25.41
CA GLN A 117 -23.28 -8.71 24.41
C GLN A 117 -24.81 -8.77 24.66
N THR A 118 -25.30 -7.93 25.57
CA THR A 118 -26.73 -7.61 25.66
C THR A 118 -26.89 -6.12 25.37
N PRO A 119 -27.55 -5.72 24.27
CA PRO A 119 -27.97 -4.34 24.07
C PRO A 119 -29.13 -4.03 25.01
N THR A 120 -28.99 -2.92 25.73
CA THR A 120 -30.01 -2.27 26.55
C THR A 120 -31.28 -1.95 25.75
N LEU A 121 -32.42 -2.47 26.21
CA LEU A 121 -33.77 -2.03 25.81
C LEU A 121 -34.45 -1.39 27.04
N HIS A 122 -34.98 -0.19 26.82
CA HIS A 122 -35.63 0.66 27.81
C HIS A 122 -36.73 -0.06 28.62
N HIS A 123 -36.64 0.04 29.96
CA HIS A 123 -37.71 -0.34 30.87
C HIS A 123 -38.84 0.71 30.85
N HIS A 124 -39.99 0.35 30.31
CA HIS A 124 -41.27 0.97 30.69
C HIS A 124 -41.87 0.20 31.88
N ALA A 125 -42.26 0.96 32.90
CA ALA A 125 -42.73 0.51 34.20
C ALA A 125 -43.96 -0.41 34.12
N LEU A 126 -43.90 -1.52 34.87
CA LEU A 126 -45.04 -2.39 35.17
C LEU A 126 -46.01 -1.68 36.13
N LYS A 127 -47.26 -1.51 35.71
CA LYS A 127 -48.40 -1.23 36.62
C LYS A 127 -48.90 -2.56 37.22
N PRO A 128 -49.42 -2.58 38.47
CA PRO A 128 -49.84 -3.80 39.14
C PRO A 128 -51.12 -4.40 38.52
N LYS A 129 -51.15 -5.73 38.47
CA LYS A 129 -52.29 -6.55 38.03
C LYS A 129 -53.45 -6.49 39.04
N PRO A 130 -54.71 -6.39 38.61
CA PRO A 130 -55.83 -6.75 39.46
C PRO A 130 -56.01 -8.28 39.49
N SER A 131 -56.22 -8.79 40.70
CA SER A 131 -56.64 -10.16 41.01
C SER A 131 -58.01 -10.46 40.40
N TYR A 132 -58.17 -11.62 39.73
CA TYR A 132 -59.48 -12.22 39.45
C TYR A 132 -59.44 -13.75 39.54
N GLY A 133 -60.11 -14.25 40.58
CA GLY A 133 -61.10 -15.33 40.57
C GLY A 133 -60.78 -16.69 39.91
N LYS A 134 -60.68 -17.73 40.75
CA LYS A 134 -60.93 -19.13 40.39
C LYS A 134 -62.25 -19.26 39.60
N LYS A 135 -62.22 -19.91 38.43
CA LYS A 135 -63.41 -20.60 37.89
C LYS A 135 -63.04 -21.94 37.23
N ARG A 136 -63.62 -22.97 37.83
CA ARG A 136 -64.03 -24.31 37.40
C ARG A 136 -63.65 -24.76 35.97
N LEU A 137 -63.03 -25.94 35.89
CA LEU A 137 -62.85 -26.76 34.69
C LEU A 137 -64.22 -27.12 34.09
N GLU A 138 -64.48 -26.67 32.87
CA GLU A 138 -65.53 -27.18 31.99
C GLU A 138 -64.86 -27.89 30.82
N THR A 139 -65.17 -29.18 30.67
CA THR A 139 -64.74 -30.04 29.56
C THR A 139 -65.53 -29.67 28.31
N ASP A 140 -64.87 -29.00 27.36
CA ASP A 140 -65.49 -28.58 26.10
C ASP A 140 -65.08 -29.56 24.98
N ASN A 141 -66.03 -30.38 24.54
CA ASN A 141 -65.88 -31.31 23.41
C ASN A 141 -65.75 -30.50 22.11
N THR A 142 -64.54 -30.05 21.82
CA THR A 142 -64.24 -29.30 20.60
C THR A 142 -63.96 -30.29 19.47
N THR A 143 -64.84 -30.35 18.47
CA THR A 143 -64.69 -31.26 17.32
C THR A 143 -63.55 -30.77 16.41
N ILE A 144 -62.85 -31.71 15.76
CA ILE A 144 -61.73 -31.42 14.83
C ILE A 144 -62.15 -30.47 13.69
N GLY A 145 -63.45 -30.46 13.32
CA GLY A 145 -64.03 -29.51 12.36
C GLY A 145 -63.93 -28.04 12.80
N ASP A 146 -64.19 -27.74 14.07
CA ASP A 146 -64.17 -26.38 14.62
C ASP A 146 -62.76 -25.82 14.78
N ILE A 147 -61.77 -26.72 14.86
CA ILE A 147 -60.34 -26.38 14.86
C ILE A 147 -59.89 -26.08 13.43
N LYS A 148 -60.32 -26.90 12.45
CA LYS A 148 -60.05 -26.64 11.02
C LYS A 148 -60.65 -25.31 10.56
N ASP A 149 -61.90 -25.02 10.92
CA ASP A 149 -62.54 -23.75 10.53
C ASP A 149 -61.89 -22.53 11.19
N ARG A 150 -61.38 -22.68 12.43
CA ARG A 150 -60.59 -21.61 13.06
C ARG A 150 -59.24 -21.41 12.40
N ILE A 151 -58.57 -22.48 11.96
CA ILE A 151 -57.29 -22.39 11.24
C ILE A 151 -57.51 -21.78 9.86
N VAL A 152 -58.56 -22.18 9.14
CA VAL A 152 -58.90 -21.64 7.82
C VAL A 152 -59.31 -20.17 7.90
N LYS A 153 -60.11 -19.76 8.91
CA LYS A 153 -60.42 -18.34 9.16
C LYS A 153 -59.19 -17.51 9.56
N LYS A 154 -58.23 -18.10 10.27
CA LYS A 154 -56.99 -17.41 10.69
C LYS A 154 -55.97 -17.33 9.56
N ALA A 155 -55.97 -18.30 8.62
CA ALA A 155 -55.15 -18.27 7.41
C ALA A 155 -55.73 -17.34 6.33
N SER A 156 -57.06 -17.25 6.19
CA SER A 156 -57.72 -16.33 5.26
C SER A 156 -57.79 -14.88 5.76
N SER A 157 -57.52 -14.66 7.06
CA SER A 157 -57.29 -13.33 7.65
C SER A 157 -55.86 -12.79 7.40
N SER A 158 -55.12 -13.34 6.42
CA SER A 158 -53.90 -12.72 5.91
C SER A 158 -54.23 -11.35 5.33
N LYS A 159 -54.13 -10.33 6.19
CA LYS A 159 -54.30 -8.91 5.91
C LYS A 159 -53.61 -8.61 4.58
N LYS A 160 -54.41 -8.32 3.55
CA LYS A 160 -53.93 -7.99 2.21
C LYS A 160 -52.93 -6.83 2.36
N LEU A 161 -51.64 -7.13 2.22
CA LEU A 161 -50.57 -6.16 2.44
C LEU A 161 -50.79 -5.00 1.44
N SER A 162 -50.87 -3.80 1.98
CA SER A 162 -51.17 -2.59 1.20
C SER A 162 -50.06 -2.38 0.17
N ARG A 163 -50.41 -1.87 -1.02
CA ARG A 163 -49.49 -1.54 -2.14
C ARG A 163 -48.23 -0.78 -1.70
N LYS A 164 -48.29 -0.07 -0.57
CA LYS A 164 -47.16 0.66 0.05
C LYS A 164 -46.06 -0.25 0.63
N GLN A 165 -46.38 -1.47 1.08
CA GLN A 165 -45.40 -2.39 1.67
C GLN A 165 -44.58 -3.15 0.62
N HIS A 166 -45.19 -3.52 -0.52
CA HIS A 166 -44.44 -4.06 -1.66
C HIS A 166 -43.47 -3.04 -2.27
N LEU A 167 -43.84 -1.75 -2.28
CA LEU A 167 -42.95 -0.69 -2.73
C LEU A 167 -41.74 -0.50 -1.80
N GLN A 168 -41.92 -0.65 -0.48
CA GLN A 168 -40.82 -0.60 0.49
C GLN A 168 -39.82 -1.75 0.30
N SER A 169 -40.28 -2.97 0.03
CA SER A 169 -39.38 -4.09 -0.29
C SER A 169 -38.66 -3.92 -1.63
N ILE A 170 -39.32 -3.33 -2.63
CA ILE A 170 -38.71 -3.04 -3.94
C ILE A 170 -37.63 -1.95 -3.78
N MET A 171 -37.92 -0.87 -3.07
CA MET A 171 -36.96 0.20 -2.79
C MET A 171 -35.78 -0.29 -1.97
N PHE A 172 -36.00 -1.19 -1.01
CA PHE A 172 -34.94 -1.84 -0.25
C PHE A 172 -34.06 -2.72 -1.15
N GLY A 173 -34.66 -3.51 -2.05
CA GLY A 173 -33.91 -4.34 -3.01
C GLY A 173 -33.09 -3.52 -4.00
N PHE A 174 -33.65 -2.44 -4.55
CA PHE A 174 -32.92 -1.51 -5.42
C PHE A 174 -31.81 -0.77 -4.66
N GLY A 175 -32.06 -0.36 -3.42
CA GLY A 175 -31.05 0.26 -2.57
C GLY A 175 -29.87 -0.68 -2.28
N MET A 176 -30.16 -1.92 -1.87
CA MET A 176 -29.13 -2.93 -1.64
C MET A 176 -28.38 -3.29 -2.93
N GLY A 177 -29.10 -3.44 -4.05
CA GLY A 177 -28.52 -3.67 -5.36
C GLY A 177 -27.59 -2.54 -5.82
N ALA A 178 -27.97 -1.28 -5.59
CA ALA A 178 -27.13 -0.12 -5.89
C ALA A 178 -25.86 -0.07 -5.02
N ILE A 179 -25.96 -0.43 -3.73
CA ILE A 179 -24.80 -0.50 -2.82
C ILE A 179 -23.85 -1.61 -3.27
N VAL A 180 -24.35 -2.80 -3.58
CA VAL A 180 -23.53 -3.92 -4.06
C VAL A 180 -22.86 -3.56 -5.38
N LEU A 181 -23.60 -2.94 -6.30
CA LEU A 181 -23.06 -2.47 -7.58
C LEU A 181 -22.00 -1.37 -7.39
N LEU A 182 -22.18 -0.46 -6.43
CA LEU A 182 -21.20 0.57 -6.09
C LEU A 182 -19.93 -0.06 -5.50
N VAL A 183 -20.05 -1.01 -4.56
CA VAL A 183 -18.90 -1.74 -4.00
C VAL A 183 -18.16 -2.53 -5.08
N MET A 184 -18.90 -3.20 -5.97
CA MET A 184 -18.32 -3.94 -7.10
C MET A 184 -17.61 -3.00 -8.10
N LEU A 185 -18.24 -1.88 -8.46
CA LEU A 185 -17.64 -0.85 -9.32
C LEU A 185 -16.41 -0.23 -8.65
N PHE A 186 -16.45 0.01 -7.34
CA PHE A 186 -15.32 0.52 -6.59
C PHE A 186 -14.15 -0.47 -6.59
N GLY A 187 -14.42 -1.76 -6.38
CA GLY A 187 -13.43 -2.83 -6.50
C GLY A 187 -12.82 -2.91 -7.89
N PHE A 188 -13.66 -2.98 -8.93
CA PHE A 188 -13.24 -3.00 -10.33
C PHE A 188 -12.43 -1.75 -10.71
N PHE A 189 -12.88 -0.58 -10.28
CA PHE A 189 -12.20 0.69 -10.54
C PHE A 189 -10.85 0.75 -9.84
N ASN A 190 -10.77 0.36 -8.56
CA ASN A 190 -9.50 0.27 -7.86
C ASN A 190 -8.56 -0.73 -8.55
N GLU A 191 -9.04 -1.90 -8.95
CA GLU A 191 -8.21 -2.90 -9.60
C GLU A 191 -7.75 -2.47 -11.01
N ARG A 192 -8.60 -1.75 -11.76
CA ARG A 192 -8.29 -1.31 -13.13
C ARG A 192 -7.42 -0.06 -13.20
N PHE A 193 -7.55 0.86 -12.25
CA PHE A 193 -6.94 2.19 -12.31
C PHE A 193 -5.96 2.50 -11.18
N VAL A 194 -6.07 1.85 -10.01
CA VAL A 194 -5.22 2.12 -8.84
C VAL A 194 -4.19 1.01 -8.63
N ALA A 195 -4.60 -0.26 -8.67
CA ALA A 195 -3.76 -1.43 -8.41
C ALA A 195 -2.47 -1.47 -9.25
N PRO A 196 -2.45 -1.14 -10.56
CA PRO A 196 -1.21 -1.10 -11.34
C PRO A 196 -0.12 -0.16 -10.77
N PHE A 197 -0.51 0.84 -9.96
CA PHE A 197 0.39 1.83 -9.38
C PHE A 197 0.74 1.55 -7.90
N ILE A 198 0.04 0.64 -7.22
CA ILE A 198 0.26 0.33 -5.79
C ILE A 198 0.69 -1.12 -5.51
N THR A 199 0.43 -2.05 -6.43
CA THR A 199 0.83 -3.47 -6.31
C THR A 199 1.77 -3.84 -7.45
N PRO A 200 3.10 -3.74 -7.26
CA PRO A 200 4.06 -3.92 -8.35
C PRO A 200 4.35 -5.39 -8.72
N SER A 201 3.79 -6.37 -7.99
CA SER A 201 4.32 -7.74 -7.99
C SER A 201 3.74 -8.71 -9.04
N LYS A 202 2.88 -8.27 -9.98
CA LYS A 202 2.36 -9.20 -11.02
C LYS A 202 3.00 -9.03 -12.41
N ALA A 203 3.56 -7.87 -12.72
CA ALA A 203 4.07 -7.57 -14.06
C ALA A 203 5.58 -7.29 -14.13
N VAL A 204 6.23 -7.05 -12.99
CA VAL A 204 7.69 -6.95 -12.95
C VAL A 204 8.21 -8.32 -12.56
N SER A 205 8.55 -9.10 -13.59
CA SER A 205 9.54 -10.15 -13.44
C SER A 205 10.69 -9.55 -12.65
N ASN A 206 11.01 -10.13 -11.49
CA ASN A 206 12.29 -9.95 -10.83
C ASN A 206 13.39 -10.47 -11.78
N THR A 207 13.62 -9.81 -12.91
CA THR A 207 14.99 -9.72 -13.40
C THR A 207 15.70 -8.96 -12.28
N PRO A 208 16.72 -9.55 -11.63
CA PRO A 208 17.61 -8.73 -10.86
C PRO A 208 18.12 -7.69 -11.84
N ILE A 209 17.62 -6.45 -11.71
CA ILE A 209 18.22 -5.35 -12.42
C ILE A 209 19.56 -5.17 -11.72
N ILE A 210 20.53 -5.99 -12.12
CA ILE A 210 21.93 -5.66 -12.04
C ILE A 210 22.05 -4.48 -13.01
N ILE A 211 21.62 -3.30 -12.55
CA ILE A 211 22.08 -2.04 -13.12
C ILE A 211 23.56 -2.07 -12.81
N ASP A 212 24.35 -2.59 -13.74
CA ASP A 212 25.75 -2.24 -13.78
C ASP A 212 25.76 -0.73 -14.07
N PRO A 213 26.22 0.11 -13.11
CA PRO A 213 26.31 1.55 -13.33
C PRO A 213 27.27 1.90 -14.49
N ASN A 214 28.06 0.93 -14.98
CA ASN A 214 28.99 1.06 -16.09
C ASN A 214 28.50 0.42 -17.41
N SER A 215 27.34 -0.24 -17.45
CA SER A 215 26.85 -0.82 -18.71
C SER A 215 26.40 0.30 -19.66
N ALA A 216 27.15 0.46 -20.74
CA ALA A 216 27.13 1.62 -21.64
C ALA A 216 25.93 1.69 -22.59
N ALA A 217 25.12 0.63 -22.69
CA ALA A 217 23.96 0.60 -23.58
C ALA A 217 22.70 0.95 -22.79
N VAL A 218 22.50 2.25 -22.57
CA VAL A 218 21.23 2.78 -22.07
C VAL A 218 20.48 3.36 -23.26
N GLY A 219 19.20 3.03 -23.41
CA GLY A 219 18.35 3.61 -24.46
C GLY A 219 18.37 5.13 -24.42
N ASN A 220 17.96 5.78 -25.51
CA ASN A 220 17.81 7.24 -25.57
C ASN A 220 16.59 7.75 -24.78
N GLU A 221 15.97 6.87 -23.99
CA GLU A 221 14.79 7.15 -23.18
C GLU A 221 15.17 8.09 -22.03
N GLN A 222 14.40 9.17 -21.91
CA GLN A 222 14.55 10.13 -20.83
C GLN A 222 13.59 9.74 -19.73
N GLU A 223 14.10 9.11 -18.67
CA GLU A 223 13.25 8.49 -17.65
C GLU A 223 13.88 8.53 -16.26
N ILE A 224 13.02 8.33 -15.27
CA ILE A 224 13.37 8.12 -13.86
C ILE A 224 12.99 6.69 -13.47
N ILE A 225 13.94 5.98 -12.86
CA ILE A 225 13.73 4.65 -12.30
C ILE A 225 13.97 4.71 -10.79
N ILE A 226 12.99 4.24 -10.01
CA ILE A 226 13.09 4.13 -8.54
C ILE A 226 12.71 2.70 -8.13
N PRO A 227 13.70 1.79 -8.03
CA PRO A 227 13.43 0.36 -7.87
C PRO A 227 12.60 0.03 -6.63
N LYS A 228 12.84 0.71 -5.51
CA LYS A 228 12.16 0.48 -4.23
C LYS A 228 10.64 0.59 -4.31
N ILE A 229 10.16 1.46 -5.18
CA ILE A 229 8.73 1.76 -5.36
C ILE A 229 8.23 1.41 -6.77
N ASN A 230 9.05 0.70 -7.55
CA ASN A 230 8.74 0.25 -8.90
C ASN A 230 8.26 1.37 -9.84
N VAL A 231 8.95 2.51 -9.78
CA VAL A 231 8.70 3.63 -10.68
C VAL A 231 9.65 3.52 -11.87
N GLU A 232 9.07 3.63 -13.07
CA GLU A 232 9.76 3.76 -14.35
C GLU A 232 8.89 4.68 -15.22
N ILE A 233 9.25 5.96 -15.28
CA ILE A 233 8.39 7.03 -15.83
C ILE A 233 9.24 8.00 -16.66
N PRO A 234 8.74 8.49 -17.81
CA PRO A 234 9.45 9.50 -18.59
C PRO A 234 9.69 10.79 -17.81
N VAL A 235 10.85 11.39 -18.02
CA VAL A 235 11.21 12.71 -17.50
C VAL A 235 11.14 13.72 -18.62
N VAL A 236 10.34 14.75 -18.41
CA VAL A 236 10.13 15.87 -19.30
C VAL A 236 11.21 16.92 -19.03
N TYR A 237 12.14 17.10 -19.99
CA TYR A 237 13.23 18.08 -19.91
C TYR A 237 13.03 19.29 -20.83
N ASP A 238 11.95 19.31 -21.62
CA ASP A 238 11.71 20.30 -22.68
C ASP A 238 10.79 21.45 -22.25
N GLU A 239 10.41 21.55 -20.97
CA GLU A 239 9.62 22.64 -20.42
C GLU A 239 10.55 23.77 -19.92
N PRO A 240 10.63 24.92 -20.63
CA PRO A 240 11.52 26.01 -20.25
C PRO A 240 10.95 26.93 -19.16
N SER A 241 9.65 26.85 -18.87
CA SER A 241 8.99 27.75 -17.92
C SER A 241 8.99 27.19 -16.50
N ILE A 242 9.22 28.08 -15.53
CA ILE A 242 9.04 27.77 -14.10
C ILE A 242 7.60 28.05 -13.61
N LYS A 243 6.72 28.56 -14.50
CA LYS A 243 5.34 28.93 -14.15
C LYS A 243 4.51 27.68 -13.86
N GLU A 244 3.68 27.77 -12.82
CA GLU A 244 2.88 26.63 -12.34
C GLU A 244 2.04 26.01 -13.47
N ALA A 245 1.29 26.81 -14.23
CA ALA A 245 0.44 26.30 -15.30
C ALA A 245 1.21 25.51 -16.38
N ALA A 246 2.43 25.93 -16.71
CA ALA A 246 3.29 25.25 -17.68
C ALA A 246 3.81 23.93 -17.10
N VAL A 247 4.30 23.96 -15.85
CA VAL A 247 4.77 22.76 -15.13
C VAL A 247 3.63 21.74 -14.96
N GLN A 248 2.42 22.17 -14.61
CA GLN A 248 1.24 21.30 -14.52
C GLN A 248 0.91 20.62 -15.84
N LYS A 249 0.98 21.35 -16.96
CA LYS A 249 0.76 20.79 -18.29
C LYS A 249 1.85 19.79 -18.67
N ALA A 250 3.10 20.08 -18.34
CA ALA A 250 4.22 19.18 -18.58
C ALA A 250 4.10 17.87 -17.78
N LEU A 251 3.57 17.93 -16.55
CA LEU A 251 3.32 16.77 -15.68
C LEU A 251 2.30 15.77 -16.25
N GLU A 252 1.50 16.15 -17.24
CA GLU A 252 0.60 15.20 -17.94
C GLU A 252 1.38 14.16 -18.76
N ARG A 253 2.62 14.48 -19.16
CA ARG A 253 3.50 13.67 -20.01
C ARG A 253 4.54 12.85 -19.24
N GLY A 254 4.72 13.10 -17.93
CA GLY A 254 5.70 12.40 -17.11
C GLY A 254 5.99 13.14 -15.81
N VAL A 255 7.14 12.86 -15.21
CA VAL A 255 7.71 13.76 -14.19
C VAL A 255 8.47 14.88 -14.90
N VAL A 256 8.62 16.04 -14.29
CA VAL A 256 9.16 17.23 -14.96
C VAL A 256 10.47 17.63 -14.31
N HIS A 257 11.51 17.83 -15.11
CA HIS A 257 12.71 18.53 -14.67
C HIS A 257 12.38 20.01 -14.50
N TYR A 258 12.63 20.55 -13.31
CA TYR A 258 12.29 21.92 -13.02
C TYR A 258 13.24 22.86 -13.77
N ALA A 259 12.67 23.75 -14.57
CA ALA A 259 13.43 24.74 -15.32
C ALA A 259 14.33 25.57 -14.38
N ASN A 260 15.47 26.04 -14.91
CA ASN A 260 16.49 26.77 -14.16
C ASN A 260 17.18 25.96 -13.04
N THR A 261 17.08 24.62 -13.04
CA THR A 261 17.90 23.74 -12.19
C THR A 261 18.92 22.97 -13.03
N PRO A 262 20.11 22.65 -12.48
CA PRO A 262 21.10 21.82 -13.15
C PRO A 262 20.53 20.54 -13.76
N ASN A 263 21.11 20.12 -14.89
CA ASN A 263 20.79 18.83 -15.50
C ASN A 263 21.52 17.68 -14.78
N PRO A 264 21.02 16.43 -14.89
CA PRO A 264 21.80 15.27 -14.49
C PRO A 264 23.17 15.24 -15.20
N GLY A 265 24.24 15.12 -14.40
CA GLY A 265 25.63 15.22 -14.88
C GLY A 265 26.24 16.63 -14.85
N GLU A 266 25.49 17.63 -14.39
CA GLU A 266 26.00 18.96 -14.05
C GLU A 266 26.21 19.09 -12.52
N LYS A 267 27.02 20.06 -12.11
CA LYS A 267 27.21 20.41 -10.69
C LYS A 267 25.99 21.17 -10.17
N GLY A 268 25.61 20.90 -8.91
CA GLY A 268 24.48 21.53 -8.23
C GLY A 268 23.31 20.56 -8.00
N ASN A 269 22.11 21.12 -7.85
CA ASN A 269 20.91 20.38 -7.47
C ASN A 269 19.92 20.27 -8.64
N ALA A 270 19.86 19.11 -9.30
CA ALA A 270 18.81 18.82 -10.27
C ALA A 270 17.49 18.60 -9.55
N VAL A 271 16.40 19.23 -10.00
CA VAL A 271 15.08 19.08 -9.36
C VAL A 271 14.12 18.39 -10.31
N ILE A 272 13.45 17.34 -9.84
CA ILE A 272 12.36 16.65 -10.56
C ILE A 272 11.09 16.76 -9.74
N VAL A 273 10.03 17.30 -10.35
CA VAL A 273 8.71 17.41 -9.75
C VAL A 273 7.78 16.34 -10.34
N GLY A 274 6.89 15.81 -9.51
CA GLY A 274 5.94 14.78 -9.92
C GLY A 274 4.66 14.81 -9.10
N HIS A 275 3.55 14.33 -9.66
CA HIS A 275 2.28 14.26 -8.96
C HIS A 275 2.27 13.18 -7.87
N SER A 276 1.79 13.52 -6.67
CA SER A 276 1.55 12.55 -5.59
C SER A 276 0.13 12.00 -5.63
N SER A 277 -0.80 12.72 -6.26
CA SER A 277 -2.14 12.28 -6.57
C SER A 277 -2.83 13.42 -7.29
N ASN A 278 -3.46 13.12 -8.41
CA ASN A 278 -4.43 14.01 -9.00
C ASN A 278 -5.74 13.26 -9.23
N ASN A 279 -6.87 13.95 -9.05
CA ASN A 279 -8.22 13.39 -9.19
C ASN A 279 -8.29 12.49 -10.44
N ILE A 280 -8.89 11.29 -10.34
CA ILE A 280 -8.99 10.37 -11.48
C ILE A 280 -9.59 11.08 -12.71
N LEU A 281 -10.40 12.12 -12.49
CA LEU A 281 -11.05 12.94 -13.53
C LEU A 281 -10.15 13.98 -14.23
N ASN A 282 -8.96 14.31 -13.71
CA ASN A 282 -8.03 15.22 -14.40
C ASN A 282 -7.37 14.52 -15.60
N GLN A 283 -6.69 15.23 -16.50
CA GLN A 283 -6.05 14.61 -17.68
C GLN A 283 -4.65 14.06 -17.32
N GLY A 284 -4.06 13.22 -18.18
CA GLY A 284 -2.70 12.70 -18.01
C GLY A 284 -2.57 11.25 -17.47
N LYS A 285 -1.52 10.55 -17.93
CA LYS A 285 -1.23 9.15 -17.58
C LYS A 285 -0.49 8.99 -16.24
N TYR A 286 0.20 10.04 -15.79
CA TYR A 286 1.19 9.99 -14.70
C TYR A 286 0.72 10.65 -13.39
N LYS A 287 -0.59 10.63 -13.13
CA LYS A 287 -1.24 11.28 -11.96
C LYS A 287 -0.77 10.79 -10.59
N PHE A 288 -0.18 9.60 -10.55
CA PHE A 288 0.29 8.94 -9.33
C PHE A 288 1.81 8.71 -9.35
N ALA A 289 2.55 9.39 -10.23
CA ALA A 289 3.97 9.14 -10.48
C ALA A 289 4.80 9.05 -9.17
N PHE A 290 4.59 9.97 -8.25
CA PHE A 290 5.31 10.07 -6.97
C PHE A 290 4.42 9.81 -5.75
N VAL A 291 3.26 9.14 -5.90
CA VAL A 291 2.38 8.82 -4.76
C VAL A 291 3.09 8.00 -3.67
N LEU A 292 4.03 7.13 -4.08
CA LEU A 292 4.79 6.27 -3.18
C LEU A 292 6.14 6.87 -2.74
N LEU A 293 6.46 8.11 -3.13
CA LEU A 293 7.76 8.73 -2.83
C LEU A 293 8.08 8.78 -1.33
N LYS A 294 7.04 8.87 -0.47
CA LYS A 294 7.17 8.82 0.99
C LYS A 294 7.81 7.54 1.54
N ARG A 295 7.78 6.44 0.77
CA ARG A 295 8.36 5.14 1.13
C ARG A 295 9.88 5.08 0.95
N LEU A 296 10.48 6.07 0.30
CA LEU A 296 11.94 6.14 0.18
C LEU A 296 12.58 6.49 1.51
N GLU A 297 13.67 5.81 1.81
CA GLU A 297 14.49 6.02 3.00
C GLU A 297 15.94 6.34 2.60
N PRO A 298 16.72 6.99 3.49
CA PRO A 298 18.15 7.15 3.27
C PRO A 298 18.82 5.82 2.95
N GLY A 299 19.55 5.78 1.84
CA GLY A 299 20.17 4.56 1.31
C GLY A 299 19.53 4.03 0.03
N ASP A 300 18.26 4.36 -0.24
CA ASP A 300 17.58 3.96 -1.47
C ASP A 300 18.19 4.63 -2.71
N THR A 301 18.06 3.96 -3.86
CA THR A 301 18.64 4.41 -5.12
C THR A 301 17.59 5.00 -6.05
N VAL A 302 17.94 6.08 -6.72
CA VAL A 302 17.17 6.74 -7.78
C VAL A 302 18.05 6.84 -9.01
N ILE A 303 17.51 6.53 -10.18
CA ILE A 303 18.25 6.49 -11.43
C ILE A 303 17.60 7.44 -12.42
N LEU A 304 18.38 8.32 -13.03
CA LEU A 304 17.94 9.17 -14.14
C LEU A 304 18.67 8.80 -15.42
N THR A 305 17.93 8.68 -16.52
CA THR A 305 18.51 8.54 -17.85
C THR A 305 18.33 9.85 -18.62
N LYS A 306 19.40 10.35 -19.22
CA LYS A 306 19.38 11.52 -20.10
C LYS A 306 20.48 11.41 -21.16
N ASN A 307 20.12 11.63 -22.43
CA ASN A 307 21.05 11.63 -23.57
C ASN A 307 21.90 10.35 -23.65
N GLY A 308 21.28 9.18 -23.46
CA GLY A 308 21.97 7.89 -23.47
C GLY A 308 22.92 7.65 -22.29
N LYS A 309 22.90 8.52 -21.26
CA LYS A 309 23.66 8.34 -20.03
C LYS A 309 22.74 8.10 -18.84
N ARG A 310 23.18 7.21 -17.96
CA ARG A 310 22.56 6.91 -16.68
C ARG A 310 23.28 7.62 -15.54
N TYR A 311 22.52 8.22 -14.66
CA TYR A 311 22.97 8.88 -13.44
C TYR A 311 22.30 8.21 -12.25
N VAL A 312 23.10 7.66 -11.35
CA VAL A 312 22.65 6.94 -10.15
C VAL A 312 22.82 7.85 -8.96
N TYR A 313 21.76 8.00 -8.18
CA TYR A 313 21.70 8.81 -6.97
C TYR A 313 21.31 7.95 -5.77
N LYS A 314 21.85 8.29 -4.60
CA LYS A 314 21.54 7.64 -3.32
C LYS A 314 20.85 8.63 -2.39
N VAL A 315 19.65 8.29 -1.93
CA VAL A 315 18.87 9.11 -1.00
C VAL A 315 19.64 9.29 0.30
N TYR A 316 19.68 10.52 0.83
CA TYR A 316 20.29 10.80 2.13
C TYR A 316 19.43 11.70 3.03
N GLU A 317 18.42 12.38 2.49
CA GLU A 317 17.53 13.26 3.26
C GLU A 317 16.08 13.15 2.75
N LYS A 318 15.12 13.24 3.68
CA LYS A 318 13.69 13.33 3.40
C LYS A 318 13.07 14.34 4.37
N LYS A 319 12.29 15.29 3.86
CA LYS A 319 11.61 16.31 4.68
C LYS A 319 10.28 16.75 4.08
N ILE A 320 9.42 17.29 4.94
CA ILE A 320 8.17 17.95 4.54
C ILE A 320 8.36 19.45 4.71
N VAL A 321 8.05 20.23 3.67
CA VAL A 321 8.21 21.70 3.65
C VAL A 321 6.94 22.39 3.20
N LYS A 322 6.83 23.70 3.47
CA LYS A 322 5.73 24.53 2.94
C LYS A 322 5.94 24.81 1.44
N PRO A 323 4.87 25.06 0.66
CA PRO A 323 4.98 25.44 -0.75
C PRO A 323 5.81 26.71 -0.98
N THR A 324 5.90 27.59 0.02
CA THR A 324 6.70 28.82 -0.01
C THR A 324 8.20 28.58 0.23
N GLU A 325 8.61 27.37 0.58
CA GLU A 325 9.99 27.03 0.91
C GLU A 325 10.82 26.77 -0.37
N VAL A 326 11.02 27.82 -1.17
CA VAL A 326 11.71 27.73 -2.48
C VAL A 326 13.21 27.42 -2.36
N SER A 327 13.77 27.51 -1.15
CA SER A 327 15.16 27.17 -0.82
C SER A 327 15.51 25.72 -1.23
N VAL A 328 14.53 24.81 -1.26
CA VAL A 328 14.72 23.40 -1.67
C VAL A 328 15.07 23.21 -3.14
N LEU A 329 14.82 24.24 -3.98
CA LEU A 329 15.17 24.24 -5.40
C LEU A 329 16.63 24.66 -5.64
N GLY A 330 17.26 25.27 -4.64
CA GLY A 330 18.61 25.80 -4.72
C GLY A 330 19.72 24.75 -4.53
N PRO A 331 20.99 25.20 -4.51
CA PRO A 331 22.14 24.35 -4.23
C PRO A 331 22.04 23.65 -2.87
N THR A 332 22.61 22.45 -2.77
CA THR A 332 22.70 21.68 -1.53
C THR A 332 24.14 21.63 -1.02
N ALA A 333 24.36 21.01 0.14
CA ALA A 333 25.70 20.84 0.71
C ALA A 333 26.63 19.93 -0.13
N LYS A 334 26.08 19.13 -1.04
CA LYS A 334 26.82 18.16 -1.85
C LYS A 334 26.99 18.66 -3.29
N PRO A 335 28.10 18.31 -3.98
CA PRO A 335 28.45 18.91 -5.27
C PRO A 335 27.50 18.56 -6.42
N ALA A 336 26.80 17.43 -6.33
CA ALA A 336 25.83 16.97 -7.33
C ALA A 336 24.70 16.22 -6.63
N THR A 337 23.50 16.80 -6.64
CA THR A 337 22.30 16.23 -6.00
C THR A 337 21.11 16.19 -6.93
N LEU A 338 20.18 15.33 -6.57
CA LEU A 338 18.85 15.22 -7.14
C LEU A 338 17.83 15.45 -6.03
N THR A 339 16.91 16.38 -6.25
CA THR A 339 15.78 16.63 -5.37
C THR A 339 14.48 16.20 -6.06
N LEU A 340 13.76 15.27 -5.45
CA LEU A 340 12.44 14.82 -5.89
C LEU A 340 11.37 15.51 -5.05
N ILE A 341 10.41 16.16 -5.70
CA ILE A 341 9.36 16.94 -5.03
C ILE A 341 7.99 16.44 -5.44
N THR A 342 7.11 16.30 -4.44
CA THR A 342 5.70 16.01 -4.66
C THR A 342 4.83 16.61 -3.54
N CYS A 343 3.51 16.60 -3.65
CA CYS A 343 2.66 17.13 -2.57
C CYS A 343 2.47 16.14 -1.44
N ASP A 344 2.33 16.66 -0.22
CA ASP A 344 2.04 15.88 0.97
C ASP A 344 0.99 16.57 1.87
N PRO A 345 -0.02 15.84 2.37
CA PRO A 345 -0.41 14.48 1.98
C PRO A 345 -0.82 14.39 0.50
N PRO A 346 -0.79 13.18 -0.12
CA PRO A 346 -1.25 12.98 -1.49
C PRO A 346 -2.65 13.56 -1.74
N GLY A 347 -2.79 14.30 -2.84
CA GLY A 347 -4.08 14.90 -3.25
C GLY A 347 -4.40 16.23 -2.57
N THR A 348 -3.49 16.74 -1.74
CA THR A 348 -3.55 18.11 -1.19
C THR A 348 -2.46 18.98 -1.82
N SER A 349 -2.51 20.29 -1.56
CA SER A 349 -1.46 21.24 -1.96
C SER A 349 -0.81 21.94 -0.76
N ILE A 350 -1.08 21.45 0.46
CA ILE A 350 -0.74 22.11 1.73
C ILE A 350 0.76 22.09 2.00
N ASN A 351 1.41 20.95 1.80
CA ASN A 351 2.86 20.80 1.97
C ASN A 351 3.48 20.12 0.74
N ARG A 352 4.81 20.06 0.74
CA ARG A 352 5.63 19.32 -0.21
C ARG A 352 6.46 18.29 0.52
N LEU A 353 6.44 17.06 0.03
CA LEU A 353 7.45 16.06 0.36
C LEU A 353 8.66 16.30 -0.54
N VAL A 354 9.83 16.39 0.08
CA VAL A 354 11.12 16.61 -0.58
C VAL A 354 12.04 15.45 -0.21
N VAL A 355 12.55 14.74 -1.22
CA VAL A 355 13.55 13.68 -1.07
C VAL A 355 14.81 14.12 -1.77
N VAL A 356 15.94 14.13 -1.07
CA VAL A 356 17.23 14.57 -1.61
C VAL A 356 18.19 13.38 -1.69
N ALA A 357 18.82 13.25 -2.85
CA ALA A 357 19.75 12.18 -3.16
C ALA A 357 21.07 12.74 -3.71
N GLU A 358 22.19 12.08 -3.41
CA GLU A 358 23.52 12.44 -3.89
C GLU A 358 23.90 11.58 -5.09
N GLN A 359 24.56 12.15 -6.09
CA GLN A 359 25.03 11.37 -7.22
C GLN A 359 26.18 10.45 -6.78
N ILE A 360 26.06 9.16 -7.06
CA ILE A 360 27.09 8.15 -6.80
C ILE A 360 27.71 7.60 -8.09
N SER A 361 27.03 7.74 -9.24
CA SER A 361 27.58 7.37 -10.55
C SER A 361 26.94 8.20 -11.67
N PRO A 362 27.68 8.60 -12.71
CA PRO A 362 29.13 8.60 -12.82
C PRO A 362 29.77 9.47 -11.73
N ASP A 363 31.09 9.41 -11.58
CA ASP A 363 31.81 10.19 -10.56
C ASP A 363 31.43 11.69 -10.61
N PRO A 364 30.78 12.24 -9.55
CA PRO A 364 30.28 13.61 -9.54
C PRO A 364 31.39 14.66 -9.64
N ALA A 365 32.65 14.32 -9.32
CA ALA A 365 33.77 15.25 -9.48
C ALA A 365 34.01 15.62 -10.95
N LYS A 366 33.59 14.76 -11.88
CA LYS A 366 33.72 14.94 -13.35
C LYS A 366 32.51 15.63 -13.97
N ASN A 367 31.52 16.04 -13.17
CA ASN A 367 30.35 16.75 -13.67
C ASN A 367 30.72 18.11 -14.27
N LYS A 368 29.98 18.49 -15.31
CA LYS A 368 30.14 19.79 -15.98
C LYS A 368 29.62 20.91 -15.07
N ALA A 369 30.06 22.15 -15.30
CA ALA A 369 29.42 23.31 -14.67
C ALA A 369 27.94 23.38 -15.08
N SER A 370 27.08 23.83 -14.16
CA SER A 370 25.66 24.05 -14.45
C SER A 370 25.47 25.06 -15.57
N THR A 371 24.56 24.77 -16.48
CA THR A 371 24.10 25.70 -17.52
C THR A 371 22.82 26.45 -17.14
N ALA A 372 22.26 26.15 -15.96
CA ALA A 372 21.03 26.77 -15.50
C ALA A 372 21.21 28.25 -15.14
N SER A 373 20.40 29.11 -15.77
CA SER A 373 20.40 30.57 -15.55
C SER A 373 19.46 30.95 -14.41
N THR A 374 19.98 31.67 -13.40
CA THR A 374 19.22 32.21 -12.26
C THR A 374 18.49 33.52 -12.61
N THR A 375 17.82 33.58 -13.76
CA THR A 375 17.22 34.86 -14.22
C THR A 375 15.79 35.07 -13.72
N GLU A 376 15.11 34.01 -13.27
CA GLU A 376 13.74 34.08 -12.77
C GLU A 376 13.66 33.29 -11.45
N ALA A 377 13.42 33.97 -10.34
CA ALA A 377 13.31 33.36 -9.02
C ALA A 377 11.89 32.79 -8.85
N ALA A 378 11.78 31.51 -8.50
CA ALA A 378 10.51 30.90 -8.19
C ALA A 378 9.92 31.50 -6.90
N GLU A 379 8.64 31.88 -6.92
CA GLU A 379 7.92 32.36 -5.74
C GLU A 379 7.34 31.20 -4.91
N LEU A 380 7.00 30.09 -5.56
CA LEU A 380 6.42 28.90 -4.94
C LEU A 380 7.02 27.62 -5.56
N VAL A 381 7.08 26.56 -4.74
CA VAL A 381 7.43 25.21 -5.17
C VAL A 381 6.21 24.57 -5.85
N PRO A 382 6.35 24.04 -7.07
CA PRO A 382 5.23 23.51 -7.85
C PRO A 382 4.43 22.44 -7.12
N GLY A 383 3.11 22.45 -7.33
CA GLY A 383 2.16 21.64 -6.58
C GLY A 383 1.40 20.61 -7.41
N ASN A 384 0.23 20.21 -6.91
CA ASN A 384 -0.77 19.50 -7.68
C ASN A 384 -1.76 20.53 -8.23
N ALA A 385 -2.28 20.29 -9.44
CA ALA A 385 -3.41 21.02 -9.99
C ALA A 385 -4.60 21.06 -8.99
N PRO A 386 -5.40 22.13 -9.02
CA PRO A 386 -6.54 22.27 -8.12
C PRO A 386 -7.49 21.07 -8.23
N THR A 387 -7.94 20.60 -7.07
CA THR A 387 -8.91 19.50 -6.96
C THR A 387 -10.23 19.88 -7.62
N LEU A 388 -11.04 18.90 -8.01
CA LEU A 388 -12.35 19.17 -8.60
C LEU A 388 -13.30 19.89 -7.63
N TRP A 389 -13.18 19.63 -6.33
CA TRP A 389 -13.90 20.36 -5.30
C TRP A 389 -13.47 21.82 -5.22
N SER A 390 -12.16 22.12 -5.27
CA SER A 390 -11.69 23.51 -5.26
C SER A 390 -12.10 24.27 -6.53
N ARG A 391 -12.21 23.59 -7.68
CA ARG A 391 -12.73 24.18 -8.93
C ARG A 391 -14.23 24.49 -8.84
N ILE A 392 -15.02 23.60 -8.24
CA ILE A 392 -16.46 23.81 -8.03
C ILE A 392 -16.71 24.91 -7.01
N THR A 393 -15.98 24.92 -5.89
CA THR A 393 -16.11 25.99 -4.89
C THR A 393 -15.64 27.33 -5.45
N GLY A 394 -14.54 27.37 -6.20
CA GLY A 394 -14.06 28.59 -6.86
C GLY A 394 -15.08 29.16 -7.87
N TRP A 395 -15.77 28.30 -8.63
CA TRP A 395 -16.88 28.71 -9.48
C TRP A 395 -18.07 29.28 -8.68
N LEU A 396 -18.35 28.72 -7.50
CA LEU A 396 -19.41 29.21 -6.59
C LEU A 396 -19.03 30.49 -5.83
N THR A 397 -17.76 30.70 -5.53
CA THR A 397 -17.25 31.87 -4.78
C THR A 397 -16.72 32.99 -5.67
N GLY A 398 -16.70 32.80 -6.99
CA GLY A 398 -16.24 33.80 -7.95
C GLY A 398 -14.72 34.04 -7.97
N SER A 399 -13.93 33.12 -7.38
CA SER A 399 -12.47 33.19 -7.41
C SER A 399 -11.94 32.32 -8.55
N SER A 400 -11.72 32.94 -9.71
CA SER A 400 -10.91 32.36 -10.78
C SER A 400 -9.45 32.73 -10.53
N ASP A 401 -8.64 31.74 -10.13
CA ASP A 401 -7.18 31.89 -10.07
C ASP A 401 -6.63 31.89 -11.51
N GLU A 402 -5.94 32.97 -11.89
CA GLU A 402 -5.16 33.15 -13.12
C GLU A 402 -3.81 32.41 -13.08
#